data_AF-A0A445DZ13-F1
#
_entry.id   AF-A0A445DZ13-F1
#
_cell.length_a   1.000
_cell.length_b   1.000
_cell.length_c   1.000
_cell.angle_alpha   90.00
_cell.angle_beta   90.00
_cell.angle_gamma   90.00
#
_symmetry.space_group_name_H-M   'P 1'
#
loop_
_entity.id
_entity.type
_entity.pdbx_description
1 polymer ?
#
loop_
_entity_poly.entity_id
_entity_poly.type
_entity_poly.pdbx_seq_one_letter_code
_entity_poly.pdbx_strand_id
1 'polypeptide(L)'
;MRDIYAKDSVALLRSQGIDFARNAVAGVSSLHFAKLAAASGLLFNKSLTWVTFHGAYDIGYLVKILTWGVLPKSLEEFLVLVKELFGGNTYDVKHVMRFCNGLYGCLEKVADTLQVD
;
A
#
# COMPACT_ATOMS: atom_id res chain seq x y z
N MET A 1 -5.81 -10.80 22.55
CA MET A 1 -6.34 -11.29 21.26
C MET A 1 -5.15 -11.44 20.32
N ARG A 2 -4.91 -12.63 19.73
CA ARG A 2 -3.84 -12.79 18.74
C ARG A 2 -4.34 -12.24 17.41
N ASP A 3 -3.56 -11.41 16.75
CA ASP A 3 -3.88 -10.99 15.39
C ASP A 3 -3.89 -12.20 14.46
N ILE A 4 -4.82 -12.18 13.50
CA ILE A 4 -4.91 -13.20 12.47
C ILE A 4 -3.77 -12.95 11.49
N TYR A 5 -2.94 -13.96 11.25
CA TYR A 5 -1.85 -13.89 10.27
C TYR A 5 -1.69 -15.22 9.54
N ALA A 6 -1.22 -15.15 8.30
CA ALA A 6 -0.78 -16.33 7.57
C ALA A 6 0.63 -16.73 8.02
N LYS A 7 0.81 -17.98 8.45
CA LYS A 7 2.10 -18.47 8.95
C LYS A 7 3.20 -18.38 7.89
N ASP A 8 2.87 -18.72 6.65
CA ASP A 8 3.82 -18.69 5.54
C ASP A 8 4.29 -17.27 5.22
N SER A 9 3.40 -16.27 5.30
CA SER A 9 3.76 -14.87 5.14
C SER A 9 4.69 -14.38 6.25
N VAL A 10 4.45 -14.78 7.50
CA VAL A 10 5.34 -14.43 8.63
C VAL A 10 6.72 -15.08 8.45
N ALA A 11 6.78 -16.35 8.02
CA ALA A 11 8.02 -17.04 7.76
C ALA A 11 8.81 -16.38 6.61
N LEU A 12 8.14 -16.02 5.52
CA LEU A 12 8.74 -15.29 4.40
C LEU A 12 9.27 -13.92 4.85
N LEU A 13 8.49 -13.11 5.57
CA LEU A 13 8.95 -11.81 6.04
C LEU A 13 10.18 -11.93 6.97
N ARG A 14 10.23 -12.97 7.81
CA ARG A 14 11.43 -13.26 8.62
C ARG A 14 12.63 -13.62 7.75
N SER A 15 12.46 -14.43 6.70
CA SER A 15 13.56 -14.78 5.81
C SER A 15 14.07 -13.59 4.98
N GLN A 16 13.22 -12.58 4.77
CA GLN A 16 13.58 -11.29 4.18
C GLN A 16 14.16 -10.27 5.19
N GLY A 17 14.41 -10.68 6.44
CA GLY A 17 15.11 -9.86 7.44
C GLY A 17 14.20 -9.00 8.33
N ILE A 18 12.88 -9.19 8.32
CA ILE A 18 11.98 -8.47 9.24
C ILE A 18 12.17 -8.97 10.68
N ASP A 19 12.59 -8.06 11.55
CA ASP A 19 12.67 -8.28 13.00
C ASP A 19 11.32 -7.97 13.69
N PHE A 20 10.52 -9.02 13.87
CA PHE A 20 9.24 -8.93 14.57
C PHE A 20 9.38 -8.62 16.07
N ALA A 21 10.48 -9.00 16.71
CA ALA A 21 10.69 -8.73 18.13
C ALA A 21 10.94 -7.23 18.35
N ARG A 22 11.79 -6.63 17.51
CA ARG A 22 11.98 -5.18 17.48
C ARG A 22 10.70 -4.45 17.11
N ASN A 23 9.97 -4.89 16.08
CA ASN A 23 8.71 -4.25 15.70
C ASN A 23 7.64 -4.29 16.81
N ALA A 24 7.64 -5.34 17.65
CA ALA A 24 6.73 -5.43 18.79
C ALA A 24 7.03 -4.39 19.89
N VAL A 25 8.29 -3.98 20.05
CA VAL A 25 8.72 -3.04 21.10
C VAL A 25 8.82 -1.60 20.59
N ALA A 26 9.29 -1.42 19.36
CA ALA A 26 9.64 -0.13 18.77
C ALA A 26 8.99 0.11 17.40
N GLY A 27 7.92 -0.63 17.07
CA GLY A 27 7.15 -0.44 15.86
C GLY A 27 6.44 0.92 15.81
N VAL A 28 6.20 1.42 14.60
CA VAL A 28 5.48 2.67 14.40
C VAL A 28 3.99 2.48 14.71
N SER A 29 3.45 3.33 15.58
CA SER A 29 2.00 3.37 15.83
C SER A 29 1.26 3.83 14.57
N SER A 30 0.38 2.99 14.04
CA SER A 30 -0.46 3.33 12.88
C SER A 30 -1.26 4.61 13.09
N LEU A 31 -1.72 4.83 14.32
CA LEU A 31 -2.41 6.05 14.72
C LEU A 31 -1.50 7.28 14.62
N HIS A 32 -0.29 7.20 15.16
CA HIS A 32 0.66 8.31 15.08
C HIS A 32 1.05 8.60 13.62
N PHE A 33 1.28 7.55 12.83
CA PHE A 33 1.51 7.67 11.39
C PHE A 33 0.35 8.38 10.67
N ALA A 34 -0.91 8.01 10.95
CA ALA A 34 -2.08 8.64 10.32
C ALA A 34 -2.14 10.15 10.59
N LYS A 35 -1.83 10.57 11.82
CA LYS A 35 -1.78 12.00 12.18
C LYS A 35 -0.69 12.76 11.42
N LEU A 36 0.50 12.17 11.30
CA LEU A 36 1.59 12.77 10.54
C LEU A 36 1.29 12.82 9.05
N ALA A 37 0.73 11.74 8.48
CA ALA A 37 0.31 11.69 7.08
C ALA A 37 -0.71 12.79 6.76
N ALA A 38 -1.70 13.00 7.63
CA ALA A 38 -2.67 14.08 7.48
C ALA A 38 -2.03 15.49 7.52
N ALA A 39 -0.99 15.69 8.35
CA ALA A 39 -0.27 16.96 8.44
C ALA A 39 0.78 17.17 7.33
N SER A 40 1.17 16.12 6.61
CA SER A 40 2.29 16.15 5.66
C SER A 40 1.97 16.77 4.30
N GLY A 41 0.69 16.98 3.98
CA GLY A 41 0.26 17.38 2.64
C GLY A 41 0.25 16.24 1.61
N LEU A 42 0.49 14.99 2.02
CA LEU A 42 0.37 13.80 1.19
C LEU A 42 -1.09 13.44 0.87
N LEU A 43 -2.00 13.74 1.79
CA LEU A 43 -3.42 13.44 1.66
C LEU A 43 -4.20 14.63 1.10
N PHE A 44 -5.30 14.34 0.40
CA PHE A 44 -6.21 15.32 -0.19
C PHE A 44 -5.54 16.29 -1.19
N ASN A 45 -4.34 15.92 -1.67
CA ASN A 45 -3.54 16.76 -2.53
C ASN A 45 -3.62 16.29 -3.98
N LYS A 46 -4.37 17.02 -4.80
CA LYS A 46 -4.60 16.72 -6.23
C LYS A 46 -3.37 16.96 -7.11
N SER A 47 -2.32 17.62 -6.61
CA SER A 47 -1.09 17.81 -7.38
C SER A 47 -0.12 16.62 -7.24
N LEU A 48 -0.38 15.70 -6.32
CA LEU A 48 0.44 14.51 -6.14
C LEU A 48 -0.07 13.35 -6.99
N THR A 49 0.86 12.48 -7.36
CA THR A 49 0.59 11.23 -8.06
C THR A 49 1.04 10.06 -7.20
N TRP A 50 0.12 9.12 -6.97
CA TRP A 50 0.38 7.89 -6.25
C TRP A 50 0.62 6.76 -7.25
N VAL A 51 1.71 6.02 -7.06
CA VAL A 51 2.09 4.89 -7.91
C VAL A 51 2.16 3.65 -7.05
N THR A 52 1.50 2.57 -7.48
CA THR A 52 1.48 1.28 -6.82
C THR A 52 1.79 0.16 -7.79
N PHE A 53 2.07 -1.05 -7.31
CA PHE A 53 2.19 -2.24 -8.14
C PHE A 53 1.32 -3.35 -7.55
N HIS A 54 0.19 -3.67 -8.19
CA HIS A 54 -0.80 -4.59 -7.64
C HIS A 54 -1.34 -4.13 -6.26
N GLY A 55 -1.47 -2.82 -6.07
CA GLY A 55 -1.51 -2.20 -4.76
C GLY A 55 -2.89 -2.10 -4.11
N ALA A 56 -3.86 -2.92 -4.52
CA ALA A 56 -5.22 -2.87 -3.97
C ALA A 56 -5.21 -3.06 -2.45
N TYR A 57 -4.42 -4.04 -1.96
CA TYR A 57 -4.24 -4.25 -0.52
C TYR A 57 -3.46 -3.13 0.16
N ASP A 58 -2.43 -2.58 -0.51
CA ASP A 58 -1.61 -1.50 0.05
C ASP A 58 -2.45 -0.24 0.32
N ILE A 59 -3.25 0.16 -0.68
CA ILE A 59 -4.22 1.26 -0.53
C ILE A 59 -5.26 0.91 0.53
N GLY A 60 -5.76 -0.32 0.55
CA GLY A 60 -6.71 -0.78 1.58
C GLY A 60 -6.17 -0.64 3.00
N TYR A 61 -4.91 -1.01 3.25
CA TYR A 61 -4.26 -0.84 4.54
C TYR A 61 -4.03 0.64 4.88
N LEU A 62 -3.61 1.47 3.93
CA LEU A 62 -3.47 2.91 4.15
C LEU A 62 -4.82 3.55 4.51
N VAL A 63 -5.88 3.26 3.74
CA VAL A 63 -7.23 3.74 4.06
C VAL A 63 -7.63 3.28 5.45
N LYS A 64 -7.46 1.99 5.78
CA LYS A 64 -7.76 1.46 7.12
C LYS A 64 -7.03 2.22 8.22
N ILE A 65 -5.76 2.56 8.02
CA ILE A 65 -4.96 3.32 9.00
C ILE A 65 -5.50 4.75 9.14
N LEU A 66 -5.77 5.42 8.02
CA LEU A 66 -6.25 6.80 7.95
C LEU A 66 -7.69 6.96 8.47
N THR A 67 -8.51 5.92 8.37
CA THR A 67 -9.89 5.87 8.87
C THR A 67 -10.02 5.14 10.20
N TRP A 68 -8.91 4.95 10.93
CA TRP A 68 -8.93 4.44 12.30
C TRP A 68 -9.54 3.03 12.42
N GLY A 69 -9.40 2.23 11.36
CA GLY A 69 -9.88 0.85 11.28
C GLY A 69 -11.21 0.69 10.56
N VAL A 70 -11.90 1.76 10.17
CA VAL A 70 -13.22 1.71 9.55
C VAL A 70 -13.09 1.71 8.03
N LEU A 71 -13.22 0.55 7.40
CA LEU A 71 -13.31 0.46 5.95
C LEU A 71 -14.76 0.60 5.48
N PRO A 72 -15.00 1.26 4.34
CA PRO A 72 -16.32 1.27 3.70
C PRO A 72 -16.85 -0.12 3.40
N LYS A 73 -18.18 -0.26 3.36
CA LYS A 73 -18.84 -1.56 3.20
C LYS A 73 -18.99 -1.97 1.73
N SER A 74 -18.94 -1.00 0.82
CA SER A 74 -19.03 -1.23 -0.62
C SER A 74 -17.74 -0.79 -1.32
N LEU A 75 -17.48 -1.41 -2.46
CA LEU A 75 -16.36 -1.03 -3.33
C LEU A 75 -16.52 0.41 -3.84
N GLU A 76 -17.76 0.84 -4.12
CA GLU A 76 -18.05 2.19 -4.60
C GLU A 76 -17.66 3.26 -3.57
N GLU A 77 -18.11 3.10 -2.32
CA GLU A 77 -17.73 4.00 -1.23
C GLU A 77 -16.22 4.00 -1.00
N PHE A 78 -15.58 2.83 -1.09
CA PHE A 78 -14.13 2.71 -0.98
C PHE A 78 -13.40 3.49 -2.08
N LEU A 79 -13.84 3.38 -3.33
CA LEU A 79 -13.23 4.08 -4.46
C LEU A 79 -13.44 5.61 -4.37
N VAL A 80 -14.61 6.06 -3.91
CA VAL A 80 -14.86 7.49 -3.64
C VAL A 80 -13.88 7.99 -2.58
N LEU A 81 -13.75 7.28 -1.46
CA LEU A 81 -12.84 7.65 -0.38
C LEU A 81 -11.37 7.65 -0.82
N VAL A 82 -10.94 6.66 -1.61
CA VAL A 82 -9.59 6.62 -2.19
C VAL A 82 -9.35 7.84 -3.07
N LYS A 83 -10.31 8.21 -3.92
CA LYS A 83 -10.19 9.38 -4.79
C LYS A 83 -10.03 10.67 -3.98
N GLU A 84 -10.78 10.81 -2.88
CA GLU A 84 -10.67 11.96 -1.98
C GLU A 84 -9.31 12.00 -1.26
N LEU A 85 -8.91 10.89 -0.65
CA LEU A 85 -7.67 10.81 0.13
C LEU A 85 -6.42 10.98 -0.73
N PHE A 86 -6.39 10.42 -1.94
CA PHE A 86 -5.18 10.33 -2.77
C PHE A 86 -5.21 11.28 -3.98
N GLY A 87 -6.12 12.25 -3.99
CA GLY A 87 -6.11 13.34 -4.98
C GLY A 87 -6.54 12.95 -6.40
N GLY A 88 -6.98 11.71 -6.61
CA GLY A 88 -7.50 11.20 -7.89
C GLY A 88 -6.45 10.75 -8.91
N ASN A 89 -5.16 11.01 -8.69
CA ASN A 89 -4.08 10.57 -9.55
C ASN A 89 -3.39 9.33 -8.95
N THR A 90 -4.03 8.17 -9.08
CA THR A 90 -3.49 6.90 -8.58
C THR A 90 -3.33 5.91 -9.72
N TYR A 91 -2.11 5.40 -9.92
CA TYR A 91 -1.77 4.49 -11.00
C TYR A 91 -1.24 3.18 -10.44
N ASP A 92 -1.82 2.07 -10.89
CA ASP A 92 -1.29 0.74 -10.62
C ASP A 92 -0.45 0.28 -11.81
N VAL A 93 0.86 0.18 -11.63
CA VAL A 93 1.82 -0.22 -12.66
C VAL A 93 1.50 -1.60 -13.23
N LYS A 94 1.00 -2.52 -12.40
CA LYS A 94 0.59 -3.86 -12.86
C LYS A 94 -0.67 -3.81 -13.73
N HIS A 95 -1.53 -2.80 -13.53
CA HIS A 95 -2.62 -2.53 -14.46
C HIS A 95 -2.10 -1.88 -15.75
N VAL A 96 -1.27 -0.83 -15.63
CA VAL A 96 -0.71 -0.08 -16.78
C VAL A 96 0.09 -0.99 -17.72
N MET A 97 0.90 -1.90 -17.18
CA MET A 97 1.74 -2.80 -17.98
C MET A 97 0.93 -3.70 -18.94
N ARG A 98 -0.36 -3.93 -18.68
CA ARG A 98 -1.24 -4.68 -19.60
C ARG A 98 -1.38 -4.01 -20.97
N PHE A 99 -1.06 -2.72 -21.03
CA PHE A 99 -1.09 -1.90 -22.24
C PHE A 99 0.32 -1.62 -22.80
N CYS A 100 1.36 -2.26 -22.23
CA CYS A 100 2.74 -2.13 -22.67
C CYS A 100 3.24 -3.47 -23.22
N ASN A 101 3.58 -3.52 -24.51
CA ASN A 101 4.11 -4.74 -25.12
C ASN A 101 5.43 -5.15 -24.45
N GLY A 102 5.52 -6.42 -24.04
CA GLY A 102 6.72 -7.00 -23.45
C GLY A 102 6.81 -6.89 -21.92
N LEU A 103 5.92 -6.14 -21.25
CA LEU A 103 5.92 -6.03 -19.79
C LEU A 103 4.91 -7.00 -19.15
N TYR A 104 5.40 -7.91 -18.31
CA TYR A 104 4.57 -8.88 -17.59
C TYR A 104 5.32 -9.50 -16.40
N GLY A 105 4.57 -10.08 -15.46
CA GLY A 105 5.12 -10.79 -14.31
C GLY A 105 5.05 -10.02 -12.99
N CYS A 106 5.98 -10.33 -12.08
CA CYS A 106 6.16 -9.63 -10.81
C CYS A 106 6.99 -8.35 -11.00
N LEU A 107 7.09 -7.56 -9.92
CA LEU A 107 7.78 -6.26 -9.96
C LEU A 107 9.25 -6.44 -10.35
N GLU A 108 9.92 -7.46 -9.81
CA GLU A 108 11.33 -7.78 -10.09
C GLU A 108 11.53 -8.08 -11.58
N LYS A 109 10.66 -8.91 -12.18
CA LYS A 109 10.74 -9.22 -13.61
C LYS A 109 10.52 -7.98 -14.50
N VAL A 110 9.65 -7.08 -14.07
CA VAL A 110 9.42 -5.81 -14.78
C VAL A 110 10.68 -4.94 -14.69
N ALA A 111 11.32 -4.85 -13.52
CA ALA A 111 12.60 -4.15 -13.35
C ALA A 111 13.70 -4.75 -14.25
N ASP A 112 13.85 -6.08 -14.26
CA ASP A 112 14.81 -6.78 -15.13
C ASP A 112 14.59 -6.45 -16.62
N THR A 113 13.31 -6.46 -17.05
CA THR A 113 12.94 -6.18 -18.44
C THR A 113 13.25 -4.74 -18.84
N LEU A 114 13.11 -3.81 -17.90
CA LEU A 114 13.38 -2.38 -18.09
C LEU A 114 14.83 -2.00 -17.82
N GLN A 115 15.67 -2.94 -17.36
CA GLN A 115 17.07 -2.70 -16.98
C GLN A 115 17.21 -1.61 -15.91
N VAL A 116 16.38 -1.70 -14.86
CA VAL A 116 16.42 -0.82 -13.70
C VAL A 116 16.93 -1.60 -12.50
N ASP A 117 17.98 -1.07 -11.86
CA ASP A 117 18.63 -1.64 -10.66
C ASP A 117 17.90 -1.28 -9.35
#